data_AF-A0A848U3G8-F1
#
_entry.id   AF-A0A848U3G8-F1
#
_cell.length_a   1.000
_cell.length_b   1.000
_cell.length_c   1.000
_cell.angle_alpha   90.00
_cell.angle_beta   90.00
_cell.angle_gamma   90.00
#
_symmetry.space_group_name_H-M   'P 1'
#
loop_
_entity.id
_entity.type
_entity.pdbx_description
1 polymer ?
#
loop_
_entity_poly.entity_id
_entity_poly.type
_entity_poly.pdbx_seq_one_letter_code
_entity_poly.pdbx_strand_id
1 'polypeptide(L)'
;MKSLALSRDALLGYALAAIVFVVYLRFPAFASPASLLGVFNDTSILLILALGQMMVILTRCIDLSMASNLALVGMASAMVNASAPGIPIPLLILMAILAGAALGSINGLLVWKLDIPPIVVTLGTLTIFRGIIFLISDGQWVNAHEMSDTFKSLPRSFFLGLSLLSWCAIAVIGIVALIINLTATGRAFYAVGGNPNAAVYTGIDVGRTRFKAFVLAGALAGLAGYLWVSRYAVAYVDVAGGFELDVVAACVIGGISIAGGMGTVTGAVLGALFLGVIKNALPVVDISPFWQQAISGSAIIIAVTLNARTERRPGRIILKQAEKL
;
A
#
# COMPACT_ATOMS: atom_id res chain seq x y z
N MET A 1 22.36 -25.02 -1.79
CA MET A 1 22.32 -23.77 -1.01
C MET A 1 22.65 -22.60 -1.93
N LYS A 2 21.68 -22.08 -2.70
CA LYS A 2 21.86 -20.81 -3.44
C LYS A 2 21.78 -19.69 -2.41
N SER A 3 22.87 -18.92 -2.27
CA SER A 3 23.14 -18.04 -1.13
C SER A 3 22.01 -17.05 -0.86
N LEU A 4 21.58 -16.95 0.40
CA LEU A 4 20.71 -15.90 0.92
C LEU A 4 21.18 -14.47 0.55
N ALA A 5 22.48 -14.28 0.30
CA ALA A 5 23.07 -13.01 -0.15
C ALA A 5 22.62 -12.54 -1.55
N LEU A 6 21.95 -13.38 -2.35
CA LEU A 6 21.49 -13.08 -3.71
C LEU A 6 19.97 -13.13 -3.88
N SER A 7 19.20 -13.23 -2.78
CA SER A 7 17.73 -13.10 -2.87
C SER A 7 17.34 -11.65 -3.20
N ARG A 8 16.21 -11.46 -3.90
CA ARG A 8 15.72 -10.10 -4.25
C ARG A 8 15.50 -9.24 -3.00
N ASP A 9 14.93 -9.85 -1.96
CA ASP A 9 14.70 -9.19 -0.67
C ASP A 9 16.02 -8.75 -0.01
N ALA A 10 17.10 -9.55 -0.15
CA ALA A 10 18.42 -9.17 0.32
C ALA A 10 19.02 -8.00 -0.48
N LEU A 11 18.86 -7.99 -1.82
CA LEU A 11 19.29 -6.86 -2.65
C LEU A 11 18.59 -5.55 -2.29
N LEU A 12 17.28 -5.60 -2.02
CA LEU A 12 16.53 -4.44 -1.52
C LEU A 12 16.99 -4.02 -0.12
N GLY A 13 17.26 -4.98 0.76
CA GLY A 13 17.87 -4.72 2.06
C GLY A 13 19.24 -4.02 1.95
N TYR A 14 20.09 -4.46 1.03
CA TYR A 14 21.38 -3.80 0.76
C TYR A 14 21.20 -2.40 0.17
N ALA A 15 20.24 -2.21 -0.74
CA ALA A 15 19.93 -0.89 -1.29
C ALA A 15 19.44 0.07 -0.19
N LEU A 16 18.60 -0.42 0.73
CA LEU A 16 18.14 0.34 1.90
C LEU A 16 19.30 0.71 2.84
N ALA A 17 20.18 -0.25 3.14
CA ALA A 17 21.35 0.01 3.95
C ALA A 17 22.30 1.02 3.28
N ALA A 18 22.48 0.90 1.96
CA ALA A 18 23.32 1.82 1.18
C ALA A 18 22.79 3.26 1.20
N ILE A 19 21.48 3.46 1.01
CA ILE A 19 20.92 4.82 1.07
C ILE A 19 21.03 5.42 2.48
N VAL A 20 20.75 4.63 3.53
CA VAL A 20 20.93 5.10 4.91
C VAL A 20 22.40 5.46 5.18
N PHE A 21 23.34 4.66 4.67
CA PHE A 21 24.76 4.94 4.80
C PHE A 21 25.19 6.22 4.06
N VAL A 22 24.71 6.44 2.82
CA VAL A 22 25.00 7.67 2.07
C VAL A 22 24.46 8.90 2.79
N VAL A 23 23.26 8.81 3.36
CA VAL A 23 22.65 9.90 4.13
C VAL A 23 23.42 10.14 5.43
N TYR A 24 23.85 9.07 6.10
CA TYR A 24 24.70 9.14 7.30
C TYR A 24 25.99 9.93 7.05
N LEU A 25 26.62 9.80 5.87
CA LEU A 25 27.82 10.56 5.52
C LEU A 25 27.58 12.08 5.48
N ARG A 26 26.33 12.51 5.27
CA ARG A 26 25.95 13.93 5.23
C ARG A 26 25.32 14.41 6.55
N PHE A 27 24.49 13.56 7.15
CA PHE A 27 23.79 13.85 8.40
C PHE A 27 23.84 12.62 9.32
N PRO A 28 24.88 12.48 10.16
CA PRO A 28 25.08 11.30 11.00
C PRO A 28 23.92 10.98 11.94
N ALA A 29 23.21 12.01 12.42
CA ALA A 29 22.07 11.84 13.31
C ALA A 29 20.90 11.10 12.63
N PHE A 30 20.84 11.02 11.30
CA PHE A 30 19.80 10.27 10.57
C PHE A 30 19.85 8.77 10.90
N ALA A 31 21.05 8.21 11.10
CA ALA A 31 21.21 6.80 11.44
C ALA A 31 20.97 6.50 12.93
N SER A 32 20.61 7.50 13.73
CA SER A 32 20.26 7.28 15.14
C SER A 32 19.01 6.39 15.25
N PRO A 33 18.91 5.52 16.27
CA PRO A 33 17.73 4.68 16.46
C PRO A 33 16.43 5.49 16.50
N ALA A 34 16.42 6.65 17.16
CA ALA A 34 15.26 7.53 17.24
C ALA A 34 14.80 8.03 15.86
N SER A 35 15.74 8.47 15.01
CA SER A 35 15.44 8.89 13.64
C SER A 35 14.90 7.74 12.79
N LEU A 36 15.52 6.56 12.85
CA LEU A 36 15.06 5.39 12.11
C LEU A 36 13.66 4.92 12.54
N LEU A 37 13.35 4.98 13.83
CA LEU A 37 12.01 4.72 14.34
C LEU A 37 11.00 5.78 13.87
N GLY A 38 11.41 7.04 13.77
CA GLY A 38 10.64 8.11 13.14
C GLY A 38 10.31 7.79 11.68
N VAL A 39 11.32 7.40 10.89
CA VAL A 39 11.13 7.00 9.48
C VAL A 39 10.16 5.82 9.35
N PHE A 40 10.27 4.81 10.21
CA PHE A 40 9.33 3.68 10.22
C PHE A 40 7.90 4.15 10.52
N ASN A 41 7.74 5.02 11.52
CA ASN A 41 6.45 5.60 11.87
C ASN A 41 5.86 6.40 10.69
N ASP A 42 6.64 7.23 10.01
CA ASP A 42 6.22 8.02 8.85
C ASP A 42 5.81 7.14 7.66
N THR A 43 6.48 6.01 7.51
CA THR A 43 6.24 5.04 6.43
C THR A 43 5.09 4.08 6.74
N SER A 44 4.63 4.01 7.98
CA SER A 44 3.64 3.02 8.43
C SER A 44 2.35 3.02 7.62
N ILE A 45 1.84 4.20 7.22
CA ILE A 45 0.62 4.29 6.41
C ILE A 45 0.87 3.81 4.97
N LEU A 46 1.99 4.21 4.36
CA LEU A 46 2.40 3.71 3.04
C LEU A 46 2.51 2.19 3.05
N LEU A 47 3.08 1.63 4.12
CA LEU A 47 3.28 0.19 4.29
C LEU A 47 1.94 -0.55 4.35
N ILE A 48 0.98 -0.07 5.15
CA ILE A 48 -0.36 -0.67 5.27
C ILE A 48 -1.05 -0.71 3.90
N LEU A 49 -1.02 0.41 3.17
CA LEU A 49 -1.61 0.48 1.83
C LEU A 49 -0.87 -0.39 0.81
N ALA A 50 0.47 -0.41 0.84
CA ALA A 50 1.28 -1.25 -0.04
C ALA A 50 0.97 -2.73 0.15
N LEU A 51 0.72 -3.19 1.37
CA LEU A 51 0.28 -4.56 1.62
C LEU A 51 -1.11 -4.86 1.04
N GLY A 52 -2.03 -3.88 1.10
CA GLY A 52 -3.32 -3.97 0.42
C GLY A 52 -3.17 -4.06 -1.10
N GLN A 53 -2.41 -3.14 -1.68
CA GLN A 53 -2.14 -3.08 -3.11
C GLN A 53 -1.38 -4.32 -3.60
N MET A 54 -0.48 -4.89 -2.80
CA MET A 54 0.19 -6.16 -3.09
C MET A 54 -0.83 -7.26 -3.38
N MET A 55 -1.85 -7.43 -2.54
CA MET A 55 -2.89 -8.45 -2.74
C MET A 55 -3.63 -8.24 -4.07
N VAL A 56 -3.90 -6.99 -4.45
CA VAL A 56 -4.55 -6.64 -5.71
C VAL A 56 -3.64 -6.92 -6.91
N ILE A 57 -2.38 -6.48 -6.85
CA ILE A 57 -1.36 -6.72 -7.89
C ILE A 57 -1.12 -8.21 -8.11
N LEU A 58 -1.07 -9.00 -7.03
CA LEU A 58 -0.93 -10.46 -7.14
C LEU A 58 -2.02 -11.07 -8.04
N THR A 59 -3.22 -10.49 -8.10
CA THR A 59 -4.32 -10.96 -8.96
C THR A 59 -4.39 -10.33 -10.36
N ARG A 60 -3.31 -9.67 -10.82
CA ARG A 60 -3.22 -8.89 -12.09
C ARG A 60 -4.09 -7.63 -12.14
N CYS A 61 -4.41 -7.07 -10.98
CA CYS A 61 -5.22 -5.86 -10.88
C CYS A 61 -4.36 -4.73 -10.29
N ILE A 62 -4.77 -3.49 -10.48
CA ILE A 62 -4.18 -2.33 -9.80
C ILE A 62 -5.33 -1.52 -9.24
N ASP A 63 -5.30 -1.20 -7.94
CA ASP A 63 -6.27 -0.29 -7.32
C ASP A 63 -5.69 1.11 -7.13
N LEU A 64 -6.02 2.02 -8.05
CA LEU A 64 -5.63 3.43 -7.93
C LEU A 64 -6.54 4.21 -6.96
N SER A 65 -7.69 3.66 -6.57
CA SER A 65 -8.64 4.32 -5.68
C SER A 65 -8.31 4.17 -4.19
N MET A 66 -7.25 3.45 -3.82
CA MET A 66 -6.88 3.25 -2.40
C MET A 66 -6.68 4.57 -1.64
N ALA A 67 -6.05 5.56 -2.28
CA ALA A 67 -5.80 6.86 -1.65
C ALA A 67 -7.08 7.69 -1.51
N SER A 68 -8.00 7.63 -2.47
CA SER A 68 -9.31 8.31 -2.35
C SER A 68 -10.24 7.60 -1.37
N ASN A 69 -10.15 6.26 -1.25
CA ASN A 69 -10.83 5.48 -0.23
C ASN A 69 -10.32 5.87 1.17
N LEU A 70 -8.99 5.91 1.37
CA LEU A 70 -8.37 6.45 2.57
C LEU A 70 -8.90 7.85 2.92
N ALA A 71 -8.92 8.75 1.94
CA ALA A 71 -9.36 10.13 2.16
C ALA A 71 -10.85 10.21 2.52
N LEU A 72 -11.71 9.42 1.85
CA LEU A 72 -13.15 9.39 2.11
C LEU A 72 -13.49 8.82 3.48
N VAL A 73 -12.88 7.68 3.82
CA VAL A 73 -13.08 7.07 5.13
C VAL A 73 -12.47 7.94 6.23
N GLY A 74 -11.32 8.57 5.99
CA GLY A 74 -10.69 9.49 6.91
C GLY A 74 -11.57 10.71 7.20
N MET A 75 -12.11 11.35 6.16
CA MET A 75 -13.05 12.47 6.28
C MET A 75 -14.31 12.05 7.06
N ALA A 76 -14.94 10.94 6.67
CA ALA A 76 -16.13 10.44 7.35
C ALA A 76 -15.84 10.14 8.83
N SER A 77 -14.69 9.52 9.14
CA SER A 77 -14.28 9.25 10.52
C SER A 77 -14.09 10.53 11.34
N ALA A 78 -13.50 11.57 10.74
CA ALA A 78 -13.34 12.87 11.39
C ALA A 78 -14.68 13.58 11.63
N MET A 79 -15.60 13.56 10.66
CA MET A 79 -16.94 14.16 10.81
C MET A 79 -17.76 13.45 11.88
N VAL A 80 -17.72 12.11 11.92
CA VAL A 80 -18.40 11.32 12.95
C VAL A 80 -17.82 11.64 14.33
N ASN A 81 -16.49 11.74 14.45
CA ASN A 81 -15.85 12.11 15.70
C ASN A 81 -16.13 13.57 16.12
N ALA A 82 -16.22 14.50 15.18
CA ALA A 82 -16.54 15.90 15.45
C ALA A 82 -18.00 16.08 15.92
N SER A 83 -18.94 15.36 15.28
CA SER A 83 -20.37 15.41 15.65
C SER A 83 -20.71 14.59 16.90
N ALA A 84 -19.99 13.50 17.17
CA ALA A 84 -20.19 12.65 18.33
C ALA A 84 -18.84 12.25 18.99
N PRO A 85 -18.21 13.17 19.76
CA PRO A 85 -16.90 12.96 20.38
C PRO A 85 -16.84 11.79 21.39
N GLY A 86 -18.00 11.35 21.89
CA GLY A 86 -18.12 10.25 22.86
C GLY A 86 -18.06 8.85 22.24
N ILE A 87 -18.00 8.72 20.91
CA ILE A 87 -17.92 7.41 20.26
C ILE A 87 -16.59 6.73 20.63
N PRO A 88 -16.62 5.48 21.13
CA PRO A 88 -15.40 4.74 21.43
C PRO A 88 -14.51 4.58 20.21
N ILE A 89 -13.21 4.85 20.37
CA ILE A 89 -12.23 4.77 19.28
C ILE A 89 -12.20 3.40 18.57
N PRO A 90 -12.28 2.25 19.26
CA PRO A 90 -12.35 0.94 18.59
C PRO A 90 -13.55 0.82 17.64
N LEU A 91 -14.68 1.47 17.95
CA LEU A 91 -15.85 1.47 17.09
C LEU A 91 -15.61 2.33 15.84
N LEU A 92 -14.95 3.49 15.97
CA LEU A 92 -14.54 4.31 14.82
C LEU A 92 -13.60 3.54 13.89
N ILE A 93 -12.62 2.82 14.44
CA ILE A 93 -11.70 1.99 13.65
C ILE A 93 -12.47 0.88 12.93
N LEU A 94 -13.40 0.20 13.61
CA LEU A 94 -14.22 -0.83 12.99
C LEU A 94 -15.08 -0.26 11.85
N MET A 95 -15.74 0.88 12.08
CA MET A 95 -16.52 1.56 11.04
C MET A 95 -15.64 1.98 9.85
N ALA A 96 -14.43 2.47 10.11
CA ALA A 96 -13.48 2.84 9.07
C ALA A 96 -13.07 1.61 8.22
N ILE A 97 -12.75 0.48 8.85
CA ILE A 97 -12.41 -0.77 8.16
C ILE A 97 -13.60 -1.25 7.32
N LEU A 98 -14.82 -1.25 7.87
CA LEU A 98 -16.02 -1.71 7.17
C LEU A 98 -16.40 -0.79 6.00
N ALA A 99 -16.33 0.54 6.19
CA ALA A 99 -16.56 1.51 5.13
C ALA A 99 -15.54 1.34 3.99
N GLY A 100 -14.26 1.20 4.34
CA GLY A 100 -13.21 0.96 3.35
C GLY A 100 -13.40 -0.36 2.59
N ALA A 101 -13.79 -1.43 3.30
CA ALA A 101 -14.12 -2.72 2.72
C ALA A 101 -15.32 -2.63 1.77
N ALA A 102 -16.35 -1.86 2.13
CA ALA A 102 -17.52 -1.61 1.28
C ALA A 102 -17.13 -0.88 -0.01
N LEU A 103 -16.31 0.17 0.07
CA LEU A 103 -15.80 0.89 -1.10
C LEU A 103 -14.92 0.00 -1.98
N GLY A 104 -14.05 -0.83 -1.39
CA GLY A 104 -13.29 -1.85 -2.11
C GLY A 104 -14.18 -2.90 -2.76
N SER A 105 -15.29 -3.28 -2.11
CA SER A 105 -16.25 -4.24 -2.67
C SER A 105 -16.91 -3.73 -3.95
N ILE A 106 -17.16 -2.42 -4.07
CA ILE A 106 -17.70 -1.80 -5.29
C ILE A 106 -16.72 -2.04 -6.45
N ASN A 107 -15.43 -1.71 -6.28
CA ASN A 107 -14.42 -1.96 -7.29
C ASN A 107 -14.32 -3.45 -7.65
N GLY A 108 -14.24 -4.30 -6.63
CA GLY A 108 -14.15 -5.74 -6.82
C GLY A 108 -15.36 -6.31 -7.56
N LEU A 109 -16.57 -5.79 -7.30
CA LEU A 109 -17.81 -6.26 -7.92
C LEU A 109 -17.87 -5.82 -9.39
N LEU A 110 -17.50 -4.57 -9.69
CA LEU A 110 -17.43 -4.08 -11.07
C LEU A 110 -16.42 -4.87 -11.90
N VAL A 111 -15.24 -5.15 -11.33
CA VAL A 111 -14.21 -5.98 -11.98
C VAL A 111 -14.67 -7.43 -12.15
N TRP A 112 -15.33 -8.01 -11.14
CA TRP A 112 -15.75 -9.41 -11.20
C TRP A 112 -16.96 -9.64 -12.10
N LYS A 113 -18.04 -8.86 -11.93
CA LYS A 113 -19.33 -9.12 -12.55
C LYS A 113 -19.50 -8.47 -13.92
N LEU A 114 -18.87 -7.32 -14.14
CA LEU A 114 -18.99 -6.58 -15.38
C LEU A 114 -17.76 -6.75 -16.28
N ASP A 115 -16.74 -7.47 -15.81
CA ASP A 115 -15.46 -7.72 -16.51
C ASP A 115 -14.80 -6.43 -17.02
N ILE A 116 -15.02 -5.32 -16.32
CA ILE A 116 -14.43 -4.03 -16.65
C ILE A 116 -12.94 -4.07 -16.26
N PRO A 117 -12.01 -3.58 -17.11
CA PRO A 117 -10.61 -3.48 -16.77
C PRO A 117 -10.37 -2.78 -15.42
N PRO A 118 -9.62 -3.38 -14.48
CA PRO A 118 -9.46 -2.87 -13.11
C PRO A 118 -8.95 -1.44 -13.00
N ILE A 119 -8.03 -1.05 -13.89
CA ILE A 119 -7.48 0.31 -13.93
C ILE A 119 -8.57 1.33 -14.27
N VAL A 120 -9.48 1.01 -15.20
CA VAL A 120 -10.59 1.90 -15.59
C VAL A 120 -11.58 2.06 -14.44
N VAL A 121 -11.95 0.94 -13.80
CA VAL A 121 -12.83 0.97 -12.61
C VAL A 121 -12.23 1.85 -11.53
N THR A 122 -10.97 1.64 -11.18
CA THR A 122 -10.35 2.28 -10.03
C THR A 122 -9.96 3.74 -10.28
N LEU A 123 -9.67 4.12 -11.53
CA LEU A 123 -9.56 5.53 -11.91
C LEU A 123 -10.93 6.24 -11.84
N GLY A 124 -11.99 5.57 -12.29
CA GLY A 124 -13.35 6.11 -12.21
C GLY A 124 -13.84 6.24 -10.76
N THR A 125 -13.62 5.23 -9.92
CA THR A 125 -14.00 5.31 -8.51
C THR A 125 -13.09 6.23 -7.71
N LEU A 126 -11.84 6.43 -8.13
CA LEU A 126 -10.98 7.47 -7.56
C LEU A 126 -11.67 8.83 -7.61
N THR A 127 -12.13 9.26 -8.78
CA THR A 127 -12.79 10.57 -8.97
C THR A 127 -14.16 10.62 -8.30
N ILE A 128 -14.94 9.54 -8.35
CA ILE A 128 -16.23 9.45 -7.65
C ILE A 128 -16.03 9.61 -6.14
N PHE A 129 -15.09 8.88 -5.54
CA PHE A 129 -14.83 8.97 -4.10
C PHE A 129 -14.38 10.38 -3.71
N ARG A 130 -13.53 11.03 -4.50
CA ARG A 130 -13.16 12.44 -4.30
C ARG A 130 -14.37 13.38 -4.34
N GLY A 131 -15.27 13.18 -5.32
CA GLY A 131 -16.52 13.93 -5.41
C GLY A 131 -17.44 13.71 -4.20
N ILE A 132 -17.53 12.49 -3.69
CA ILE A 132 -18.28 12.18 -2.47
C ILE A 132 -17.67 12.90 -1.27
N ILE A 133 -16.34 12.97 -1.15
CA ILE A 133 -15.68 13.72 -0.07
C ILE A 133 -16.11 15.18 -0.11
N PHE A 134 -16.07 15.80 -1.29
CA PHE A 134 -16.53 17.18 -1.45
C PHE A 134 -18.00 17.34 -1.04
N LEU A 135 -18.87 16.43 -1.47
CA LEU A 135 -20.30 16.47 -1.16
C LEU A 135 -20.61 16.32 0.33
N ILE A 136 -19.95 15.39 1.04
CA ILE A 136 -20.21 15.20 2.48
C ILE A 136 -19.59 16.31 3.32
N SER A 137 -18.52 16.96 2.84
CA SER A 137 -17.80 18.00 3.57
C SER A 137 -18.29 19.41 3.25
N ASP A 138 -19.14 19.60 2.24
CA ASP A 138 -19.40 20.91 1.62
C ASP A 138 -18.11 21.67 1.26
N GLY A 139 -17.06 20.92 0.89
CA GLY A 139 -15.71 21.43 0.63
C GLY A 139 -14.96 21.94 1.87
N GLN A 140 -15.55 21.84 3.07
CA GLN A 140 -14.95 22.30 4.32
C GLN A 140 -13.89 21.32 4.84
N TRP A 141 -13.01 21.86 5.67
CA TRP A 141 -11.96 21.10 6.33
C TRP A 141 -12.39 20.78 7.75
N VAL A 142 -12.09 19.57 8.22
CA VAL A 142 -12.19 19.24 9.64
C VAL A 142 -10.81 19.39 10.25
N ASN A 143 -10.68 20.30 11.20
CA ASN A 143 -9.40 20.68 11.79
C ASN A 143 -9.22 20.09 13.20
N ALA A 144 -8.00 20.19 13.72
CA ALA A 144 -7.61 19.58 14.98
C ALA A 144 -8.46 20.01 16.20
N HIS A 145 -9.04 21.20 16.18
CA HIS A 145 -9.85 21.73 17.27
C HIS A 145 -11.27 21.13 17.32
N GLU A 146 -11.76 20.61 16.19
CA GLU A 146 -13.05 19.93 16.08
C GLU A 146 -12.93 18.43 16.44
N MET A 147 -11.71 17.91 16.48
CA MET A 147 -11.43 16.52 16.80
C MET A 147 -11.15 16.32 18.28
N SER A 148 -11.80 15.32 18.89
CA SER A 148 -11.53 14.86 20.25
C SER A 148 -10.06 14.49 20.47
N ASP A 149 -9.57 14.66 21.70
CA ASP A 149 -8.17 14.34 22.05
C ASP A 149 -7.89 12.84 22.03
N THR A 150 -8.88 12.01 22.35
CA THR A 150 -8.81 10.54 22.24
C THR A 150 -8.65 10.11 20.79
N PHE A 151 -9.33 10.78 19.85
CA PHE A 151 -9.17 10.53 18.43
C PHE A 151 -7.75 10.86 17.96
N LYS A 152 -7.22 12.01 18.36
CA LYS A 152 -5.89 12.51 17.97
C LYS A 152 -4.74 11.72 18.59
N SER A 153 -4.89 11.29 19.84
CA SER A 153 -3.80 10.72 20.64
C SER A 153 -3.43 9.29 20.25
N LEU A 154 -4.33 8.51 19.65
CA LEU A 154 -4.09 7.09 19.39
C LEU A 154 -2.82 6.86 18.53
N PRO A 155 -2.66 7.39 17.30
CA PRO A 155 -1.46 7.15 16.48
C PRO A 155 -0.18 7.72 17.09
N ARG A 156 -0.30 8.72 17.97
CA ARG A 156 0.81 9.42 18.65
C ARG A 156 1.21 8.76 19.96
N SER A 157 0.38 7.87 20.50
CA SER A 157 0.65 7.19 21.77
C SER A 157 1.83 6.25 21.62
N PHE A 158 2.75 6.27 22.59
CA PHE A 158 3.92 5.40 22.60
C PHE A 158 3.70 4.17 23.47
N PHE A 159 4.13 3.03 22.95
CA PHE A 159 4.14 1.76 23.66
C PHE A 159 5.42 1.00 23.32
N LEU A 160 6.18 0.59 24.33
CA LEU A 160 7.45 -0.14 24.19
C LEU A 160 8.44 0.53 23.21
N GLY A 161 8.53 1.86 23.23
CA GLY A 161 9.47 2.63 22.38
C GLY A 161 9.02 2.87 20.94
N LEU A 162 7.83 2.37 20.54
CA LEU A 162 7.23 2.59 19.23
C LEU A 162 5.90 3.33 19.35
N SER A 163 5.52 4.10 18.33
CA SER A 163 4.18 4.67 18.25
C SER A 163 3.15 3.56 18.02
N LEU A 164 1.91 3.78 18.47
CA LEU A 164 0.82 2.83 18.23
C LEU A 164 0.52 2.69 16.73
N LEU A 165 0.76 3.73 15.93
CA LEU A 165 0.71 3.66 14.47
C LEU A 165 1.71 2.63 13.91
N SER A 166 2.93 2.62 14.43
CA SER A 166 3.96 1.63 14.07
C SER A 166 3.52 0.22 14.45
N TRP A 167 2.93 0.06 15.64
CA TRP A 167 2.36 -1.22 16.07
C TRP A 167 1.19 -1.68 15.19
N CYS A 168 0.31 -0.77 14.75
CA CYS A 168 -0.73 -1.08 13.77
C CYS A 168 -0.13 -1.60 12.46
N ALA A 169 0.93 -0.96 11.95
CA ALA A 169 1.63 -1.44 10.76
C ALA A 169 2.24 -2.85 10.96
N ILE A 170 2.88 -3.10 12.11
CA ILE A 170 3.44 -4.42 12.46
C ILE A 170 2.33 -5.48 12.53
N ALA A 171 1.19 -5.16 13.15
CA ALA A 171 0.04 -6.05 13.23
C ALA A 171 -0.50 -6.37 11.83
N VAL A 172 -0.62 -5.37 10.95
CA VAL A 172 -1.05 -5.56 9.56
C VAL A 172 -0.06 -6.41 8.77
N ILE A 173 1.26 -6.22 8.94
CA ILE A 173 2.28 -7.10 8.33
C ILE A 173 2.05 -8.54 8.76
N GLY A 174 1.87 -8.79 10.06
CA GLY A 174 1.59 -10.12 10.60
C GLY A 174 0.32 -10.72 10.00
N ILE A 175 -0.79 -9.99 10.01
CA ILE A 175 -2.08 -10.45 9.47
C ILE A 175 -1.97 -10.78 7.97
N VAL A 176 -1.38 -9.89 7.18
CA VAL A 176 -1.21 -10.11 5.73
C VAL A 176 -0.25 -11.26 5.47
N ALA A 177 0.83 -11.41 6.25
CA ALA A 177 1.73 -12.55 6.15
C ALA A 177 1.01 -13.88 6.44
N LEU A 178 0.13 -13.92 7.43
CA LEU A 178 -0.69 -15.10 7.72
C LEU A 178 -1.67 -15.40 6.58
N ILE A 179 -2.37 -14.39 6.06
CA ILE A 179 -3.30 -14.54 4.93
C ILE A 179 -2.55 -15.08 3.70
N ILE A 180 -1.43 -14.46 3.33
CA ILE A 180 -0.68 -14.79 2.12
C ILE A 180 -0.03 -16.17 2.21
N ASN A 181 0.59 -16.52 3.34
CA ASN A 181 1.39 -17.74 3.44
C ASN A 181 0.59 -18.95 3.93
N LEU A 182 -0.44 -18.76 4.77
CA LEU A 182 -1.09 -19.87 5.46
C LEU A 182 -2.51 -20.15 4.95
N THR A 183 -3.19 -19.19 4.32
CA THR A 183 -4.60 -19.38 3.93
C THR A 183 -4.78 -19.80 2.46
N ALA A 184 -5.94 -20.41 2.17
CA ALA A 184 -6.33 -20.72 0.79
C ALA A 184 -6.51 -19.48 -0.08
N THR A 185 -6.93 -18.36 0.51
CA THR A 185 -7.07 -17.07 -0.19
C THR A 185 -5.72 -16.57 -0.72
N GLY A 186 -4.66 -16.65 0.09
CA GLY A 186 -3.30 -16.29 -0.35
C GLY A 186 -2.81 -17.14 -1.52
N ARG A 187 -2.99 -18.46 -1.44
CA ARG A 187 -2.66 -19.38 -2.54
C ARG A 187 -3.47 -19.08 -3.81
N ALA A 188 -4.75 -18.74 -3.66
CA ALA A 188 -5.60 -18.35 -4.78
C ALA A 188 -5.12 -17.06 -5.45
N PHE A 189 -4.65 -16.06 -4.70
CA PHE A 189 -4.08 -14.84 -5.28
C PHE A 189 -2.89 -15.14 -6.19
N TYR A 190 -1.95 -15.97 -5.74
CA TYR A 190 -0.82 -16.39 -6.57
C TYR A 190 -1.23 -17.22 -7.79
N ALA A 191 -2.16 -18.16 -7.62
CA ALA A 191 -2.62 -19.01 -8.72
C ALA A 191 -3.31 -18.21 -9.83
N VAL A 192 -4.25 -17.33 -9.45
CA VAL A 192 -4.95 -16.44 -10.38
C VAL A 192 -3.97 -15.48 -11.04
N GLY A 193 -3.00 -14.96 -10.30
CA GLY A 193 -1.94 -14.11 -10.82
C GLY A 193 -1.01 -14.77 -11.83
N GLY A 194 -0.57 -16.00 -11.54
CA GLY A 194 0.38 -16.72 -12.37
C GLY A 194 -0.24 -17.15 -13.69
N ASN A 195 -1.42 -17.77 -13.64
CA ASN A 195 -2.17 -18.14 -14.83
C ASN A 195 -3.68 -18.27 -14.51
N PRO A 196 -4.49 -17.26 -14.85
CA PRO A 196 -5.93 -17.28 -14.63
C PRO A 196 -6.63 -18.49 -15.26
N ASN A 197 -6.20 -18.90 -16.47
CA ASN A 197 -6.80 -20.05 -17.16
C ASN A 197 -6.49 -21.35 -16.41
N ALA A 198 -5.25 -21.53 -15.95
CA ALA A 198 -4.89 -22.70 -15.13
C ALA A 198 -5.61 -22.71 -13.78
N ALA A 199 -5.82 -21.54 -13.17
CA ALA A 199 -6.55 -21.41 -11.91
C ALA A 199 -7.99 -21.94 -12.04
N VAL A 200 -8.67 -21.64 -13.14
CA VAL A 200 -10.02 -22.18 -13.43
C VAL A 200 -10.02 -23.71 -13.51
N TYR A 201 -9.04 -24.32 -14.19
CA TYR A 201 -8.92 -25.80 -14.24
C TYR A 201 -8.66 -26.45 -12.88
N THR A 202 -8.12 -25.70 -11.91
CA THR A 202 -7.95 -26.14 -10.52
C THR A 202 -9.13 -25.81 -9.60
N GLY A 203 -10.24 -25.31 -10.15
CA GLY A 203 -11.46 -24.98 -9.40
C GLY A 203 -11.43 -23.64 -8.67
N ILE A 204 -10.47 -22.76 -8.98
CA ILE A 204 -10.36 -21.42 -8.37
C ILE A 204 -11.14 -20.43 -9.24
N ASP A 205 -12.16 -19.81 -8.65
CA ASP A 205 -12.91 -18.71 -9.29
C ASP A 205 -12.05 -17.44 -9.29
N VAL A 206 -11.57 -17.08 -10.49
CA VAL A 206 -10.73 -15.89 -10.74
C VAL A 206 -11.42 -14.61 -10.27
N GLY A 207 -12.72 -14.49 -10.54
CA GLY A 207 -13.50 -13.30 -10.27
C GLY A 207 -13.75 -13.10 -8.77
N ARG A 208 -14.17 -14.14 -8.05
CA ARG A 208 -14.30 -14.11 -6.58
C ARG A 208 -12.96 -13.82 -5.90
N THR A 209 -11.87 -14.33 -6.47
CA THR A 209 -10.52 -14.11 -5.95
C THR A 209 -10.12 -12.64 -6.08
N ARG A 210 -10.33 -12.03 -7.26
CA ARG A 210 -10.13 -10.58 -7.45
C ARG A 210 -11.02 -9.76 -6.52
N PHE A 211 -12.30 -10.10 -6.38
CA PHE A 211 -13.22 -9.43 -5.46
C PHE A 211 -12.69 -9.41 -4.03
N LYS A 212 -12.23 -10.57 -3.50
CA LYS A 212 -11.63 -10.64 -2.15
C LYS A 212 -10.39 -9.75 -2.02
N ALA A 213 -9.54 -9.69 -3.04
CA ALA A 213 -8.36 -8.83 -3.03
C ALA A 213 -8.74 -7.36 -2.88
N PHE A 214 -9.72 -6.88 -3.66
CA PHE A 214 -10.23 -5.51 -3.57
C PHE A 214 -10.90 -5.19 -2.23
N VAL A 215 -11.66 -6.13 -1.64
CA VAL A 215 -12.28 -5.94 -0.32
C VAL A 215 -11.22 -5.81 0.78
N LEU A 216 -10.22 -6.68 0.79
CA LEU A 216 -9.12 -6.63 1.78
C LEU A 216 -8.26 -5.36 1.60
N ALA A 217 -7.98 -4.98 0.36
CA ALA A 217 -7.34 -3.72 0.03
C ALA A 217 -8.13 -2.52 0.56
N GLY A 218 -9.43 -2.47 0.27
CA GLY A 218 -10.32 -1.43 0.75
C GLY A 218 -10.39 -1.36 2.28
N ALA A 219 -10.44 -2.50 2.96
CA ALA A 219 -10.42 -2.57 4.42
C ALA A 219 -9.15 -1.92 5.02
N LEU A 220 -7.99 -2.23 4.44
CA LEU A 220 -6.71 -1.62 4.85
C LEU A 220 -6.64 -0.13 4.50
N ALA A 221 -7.22 0.29 3.38
CA ALA A 221 -7.35 1.70 3.02
C ALA A 221 -8.24 2.47 4.01
N GLY A 222 -9.34 1.87 4.46
CA GLY A 222 -10.20 2.45 5.49
C GLY A 222 -9.49 2.61 6.84
N LEU A 223 -8.77 1.58 7.29
CA LEU A 223 -7.91 1.67 8.48
C LEU A 223 -6.86 2.79 8.34
N ALA A 224 -6.19 2.84 7.19
CA ALA A 224 -5.22 3.89 6.88
C ALA A 224 -5.86 5.28 6.86
N GLY A 225 -7.14 5.41 6.47
CA GLY A 225 -7.91 6.66 6.48
C GLY A 225 -8.07 7.24 7.88
N TYR A 226 -8.54 6.41 8.81
CA TYR A 226 -8.61 6.78 10.22
C TYR A 226 -7.23 7.18 10.76
N LEU A 227 -6.20 6.34 10.53
CA LEU A 227 -4.85 6.56 11.04
C LEU A 227 -4.20 7.83 10.48
N TRP A 228 -4.42 8.13 9.19
CA TRP A 228 -3.91 9.33 8.53
C TRP A 228 -4.49 10.59 9.16
N VAL A 229 -5.81 10.69 9.18
CA VAL A 229 -6.49 11.90 9.65
C VAL A 229 -6.28 12.12 11.15
N SER A 230 -6.29 11.06 11.94
CA SER A 230 -5.97 11.14 13.37
C SER A 230 -4.53 11.60 13.65
N ARG A 231 -3.57 11.13 12.83
CA ARG A 231 -2.16 11.52 12.93
C ARG A 231 -1.94 13.00 12.61
N TYR A 232 -2.42 13.46 11.45
CA TYR A 232 -2.20 14.83 10.99
C TYR A 232 -3.20 15.83 11.57
N ALA A 233 -4.28 15.35 12.21
CA ALA A 233 -5.36 16.13 12.80
C ALA A 233 -5.99 17.13 11.82
N VAL A 234 -6.08 16.74 10.55
CA VAL A 234 -6.71 17.53 9.49
C VAL A 234 -7.33 16.58 8.45
N ALA A 235 -8.54 16.91 8.00
CA ALA A 235 -9.22 16.23 6.91
C ALA A 235 -9.72 17.26 5.89
N TYR A 236 -9.42 17.04 4.60
CA TYR A 236 -9.85 17.87 3.48
C TYR A 236 -9.95 17.01 2.21
N VAL A 237 -10.54 17.56 1.14
CA VAL A 237 -10.94 16.81 -0.06
C VAL A 237 -9.78 16.08 -0.75
N ASP A 238 -8.63 16.73 -0.85
CA ASP A 238 -7.44 16.23 -1.56
C ASP A 238 -6.41 15.55 -0.64
N VAL A 239 -6.81 15.11 0.56
CA VAL A 239 -5.94 14.34 1.46
C VAL A 239 -5.35 13.12 0.73
N ALA A 240 -4.05 12.88 0.91
CA ALA A 240 -3.32 11.78 0.29
C ALA A 240 -3.36 11.76 -1.25
N GLY A 241 -3.59 12.89 -1.92
CA GLY A 241 -3.47 12.97 -3.38
C GLY A 241 -2.08 12.59 -3.87
N GLY A 242 -2.01 11.75 -4.91
CA GLY A 242 -0.75 11.22 -5.46
C GLY A 242 -0.18 10.02 -4.68
N PHE A 243 -0.69 9.75 -3.47
CA PHE A 243 -0.22 8.63 -2.65
C PHE A 243 -0.57 7.28 -3.28
N GLU A 244 -1.59 7.22 -4.14
CA GLU A 244 -1.92 6.05 -4.94
C GLU A 244 -0.75 5.57 -5.81
N LEU A 245 0.02 6.50 -6.39
CA LEU A 245 1.20 6.16 -7.20
C LEU A 245 2.36 5.69 -6.33
N ASP A 246 2.53 6.29 -5.15
CA ASP A 246 3.54 5.87 -4.17
C ASP A 246 3.29 4.45 -3.67
N VAL A 247 2.02 4.08 -3.44
CA VAL A 247 1.61 2.76 -2.99
C VAL A 247 1.94 1.70 -4.06
N VAL A 248 1.61 1.99 -5.33
CA VAL A 248 1.98 1.10 -6.45
C VAL A 248 3.50 1.02 -6.59
N ALA A 249 4.18 2.16 -6.53
CA ALA A 249 5.63 2.24 -6.60
C ALA A 249 6.33 1.42 -5.52
N ALA A 250 5.89 1.51 -4.27
CA ALA A 250 6.40 0.72 -3.16
C ALA A 250 6.30 -0.78 -3.45
N CYS A 251 5.17 -1.24 -3.99
CA CYS A 251 5.00 -2.65 -4.38
C CYS A 251 5.95 -3.08 -5.50
N VAL A 252 6.11 -2.24 -6.53
CA VAL A 252 6.94 -2.57 -7.68
C VAL A 252 8.43 -2.53 -7.34
N ILE A 253 8.86 -1.53 -6.55
CA ILE A 253 10.22 -1.48 -5.97
C ILE A 253 10.45 -2.73 -5.10
N GLY A 254 9.44 -3.13 -4.33
CA GLY A 254 9.42 -4.36 -3.54
C GLY A 254 9.49 -5.66 -4.35
N GLY A 255 9.55 -5.58 -5.69
CA GLY A 255 9.71 -6.74 -6.57
C GLY A 255 8.43 -7.53 -6.81
N ILE A 256 7.25 -6.94 -6.51
CA ILE A 256 5.96 -7.52 -6.86
C ILE A 256 5.72 -7.29 -8.35
N SER A 257 5.47 -8.37 -9.09
CA SER A 257 5.28 -8.28 -10.54
C SER A 257 3.90 -7.73 -10.87
N ILE A 258 3.84 -6.69 -11.70
CA ILE A 258 2.60 -6.11 -12.22
C ILE A 258 1.81 -7.14 -13.05
N ALA A 259 2.51 -8.11 -13.65
CA ALA A 259 1.90 -9.23 -14.36
C ALA A 259 1.20 -10.24 -13.43
N GLY A 260 1.27 -10.05 -12.12
CA GLY A 260 0.65 -10.87 -11.08
C GLY A 260 1.39 -12.17 -10.78
N GLY A 261 0.97 -12.85 -9.71
CA GLY A 261 1.43 -14.19 -9.36
C GLY A 261 2.84 -14.29 -8.77
N MET A 262 3.56 -13.18 -8.62
CA MET A 262 4.89 -13.14 -8.01
C MET A 262 5.04 -11.92 -7.10
N GLY A 263 5.55 -12.15 -5.89
CA GLY A 263 5.80 -11.10 -4.89
C GLY A 263 5.82 -11.67 -3.47
N THR A 264 6.48 -10.99 -2.54
CA THR A 264 6.56 -11.39 -1.12
C THR A 264 6.10 -10.24 -0.22
N VAL A 265 5.58 -10.59 0.96
CA VAL A 265 5.18 -9.59 1.97
C VAL A 265 6.40 -8.79 2.43
N THR A 266 7.53 -9.47 2.62
CA THR A 266 8.81 -8.83 2.94
C THR A 266 9.24 -7.85 1.85
N GLY A 267 9.09 -8.22 0.58
CA GLY A 267 9.37 -7.33 -0.55
C GLY A 267 8.52 -6.06 -0.51
N ALA A 268 7.21 -6.17 -0.29
CA ALA A 268 6.30 -5.03 -0.14
C ALA A 268 6.73 -4.09 1.00
N VAL A 269 7.08 -4.67 2.16
CA VAL A 269 7.56 -3.93 3.33
C VAL A 269 8.87 -3.20 3.02
N LEU A 270 9.86 -3.90 2.44
CA LEU A 270 11.14 -3.30 2.10
C LEU A 270 11.00 -2.21 1.02
N GLY A 271 10.12 -2.40 0.04
CA GLY A 271 9.82 -1.40 -0.98
C GLY A 271 9.17 -0.13 -0.40
N ALA A 272 8.21 -0.30 0.51
CA ALA A 272 7.62 0.83 1.24
C ALA A 272 8.66 1.56 2.11
N LEU A 273 9.48 0.82 2.86
CA LEU A 273 10.57 1.38 3.66
C LEU A 273 11.62 2.09 2.82
N PHE A 274 11.95 1.58 1.64
CA PHE A 274 12.87 2.22 0.71
C PHE A 274 12.34 3.59 0.27
N LEU A 275 11.08 3.65 -0.16
CA LEU A 275 10.46 4.93 -0.55
C LEU A 275 10.30 5.86 0.66
N GLY A 276 9.98 5.32 1.83
CA GLY A 276 9.88 6.04 3.09
C GLY A 276 11.21 6.67 3.54
N VAL A 277 12.32 5.92 3.42
CA VAL A 277 13.67 6.44 3.70
C VAL A 277 14.00 7.55 2.73
N ILE A 278 13.75 7.39 1.42
CA ILE A 278 13.97 8.48 0.44
C ILE A 278 13.21 9.73 0.85
N LYS A 279 11.93 9.58 1.21
CA LYS A 279 11.06 10.73 1.54
C LYS A 279 11.45 11.46 2.81
N ASN A 280 12.05 10.77 3.78
CA ASN A 280 12.50 11.37 5.02
C ASN A 280 13.97 11.82 4.97
N ALA A 281 14.81 11.16 4.17
CA ALA A 281 16.22 11.47 4.08
C ALA A 281 16.51 12.71 3.24
N LEU A 282 15.85 12.88 2.09
CA LEU A 282 16.15 13.99 1.18
C LEU A 282 15.91 15.37 1.83
N PRO A 283 14.80 15.60 2.57
CA PRO A 283 14.61 16.87 3.28
C PRO A 283 15.68 17.15 4.34
N VAL A 284 16.18 16.11 5.02
CA VAL A 284 17.22 16.25 6.06
C VAL A 284 18.57 16.69 5.49
N VAL A 285 18.79 16.50 4.18
CA VAL A 285 20.00 16.94 3.46
C VAL A 285 19.72 18.26 2.71
N ASP A 286 18.70 19.02 3.11
CA ASP A 286 18.28 20.30 2.52
C ASP A 286 17.92 20.24 1.03
N ILE A 287 17.48 19.06 0.54
CA ILE A 287 16.97 18.92 -0.82
C ILE A 287 15.52 19.39 -0.87
N SER A 288 15.21 20.27 -1.82
CA SER A 288 13.85 20.81 -1.93
C SER A 288 12.82 19.72 -2.26
N PRO A 289 11.55 19.86 -1.80
CA PRO A 289 10.49 18.91 -2.10
C PRO A 289 10.24 18.69 -3.60
N PHE A 290 10.57 19.69 -4.44
CA PHE A 290 10.48 19.57 -5.90
C PHE A 290 11.46 18.53 -6.45
N TRP A 291 12.73 18.59 -6.05
CA TRP A 291 13.72 17.60 -6.43
C TRP A 291 13.43 16.23 -5.82
N GLN A 292 12.85 16.19 -4.61
CA GLN A 292 12.44 14.95 -3.97
C GLN A 292 11.43 14.16 -4.82
N GLN A 293 10.44 14.82 -5.44
CA GLN A 293 9.50 14.15 -6.33
C GLN A 293 10.19 13.59 -7.58
N ALA A 294 11.07 14.37 -8.21
CA ALA A 294 11.82 13.92 -9.38
C ALA A 294 12.75 12.73 -9.06
N ILE A 295 13.45 12.76 -7.91
CA ILE A 295 14.32 11.68 -7.46
C ILE A 295 13.52 10.42 -7.14
N SER A 296 12.38 10.57 -6.44
CA SER A 296 11.50 9.45 -6.11
C SER A 296 10.97 8.79 -7.38
N GLY A 297 10.48 9.59 -8.34
CA GLY A 297 10.04 9.10 -9.67
C GLY A 297 11.15 8.38 -10.44
N SER A 298 12.36 8.94 -10.44
CA SER A 298 13.53 8.33 -11.10
C SER A 298 13.91 6.99 -10.45
N ALA A 299 13.90 6.92 -9.12
CA ALA A 299 14.17 5.69 -8.38
C ALA A 299 13.17 4.58 -8.73
N ILE A 300 11.88 4.93 -8.90
CA ILE A 300 10.84 3.99 -9.34
C ILE A 300 11.16 3.45 -10.74
N ILE A 301 11.46 4.32 -11.71
CA ILE A 301 11.79 3.90 -13.08
C ILE A 301 13.00 2.97 -13.09
N ILE A 302 14.05 3.28 -12.33
CA ILE A 302 15.24 2.44 -12.21
C ILE A 302 14.87 1.07 -11.64
N ALA A 303 14.13 1.04 -10.53
CA ALA A 303 13.70 -0.21 -9.90
C ALA A 303 12.85 -1.07 -10.84
N VAL A 304 11.86 -0.47 -11.52
CA VAL A 304 11.00 -1.16 -12.50
C VAL A 304 11.83 -1.72 -13.66
N THR A 305 12.77 -0.94 -14.18
CA THR A 305 13.61 -1.35 -15.33
C THR A 305 14.50 -2.54 -14.97
N LEU A 306 15.11 -2.51 -13.78
CA LEU A 306 15.92 -3.61 -13.27
C LEU A 306 15.05 -4.87 -13.04
N ASN A 307 13.83 -4.70 -12.51
CA ASN A 307 12.92 -5.81 -12.28
C ASN A 307 12.43 -6.43 -13.61
N ALA A 308 12.03 -5.60 -14.57
CA ALA A 308 11.55 -6.04 -15.89
C ALA A 308 12.61 -6.83 -16.67
N ARG A 309 13.88 -6.43 -16.58
CA ARG A 309 15.00 -7.17 -17.21
C ARG A 309 15.23 -8.54 -16.57
N THR A 310 15.03 -8.65 -15.27
CA THR A 310 15.22 -9.90 -14.52
C THR A 310 14.10 -10.91 -14.79
N GLU A 311 12.88 -10.43 -15.06
CA GLU A 311 11.70 -11.28 -15.37
C GLU A 311 11.70 -11.81 -16.81
N ARG A 312 12.46 -11.20 -17.73
CA ARG A 312 12.72 -11.72 -19.08
C ARG A 312 13.67 -12.92 -19.05
N ARG A 313 13.27 -14.02 -18.40
CA ARG A 313 13.93 -15.31 -18.65
C ARG A 313 13.49 -15.79 -20.04
N PRO A 314 14.41 -16.07 -20.98
CA PRO A 314 14.04 -16.58 -22.29
C PRO A 314 13.29 -17.89 -22.09
N GLY A 315 12.03 -17.93 -22.52
CA GLY A 315 11.27 -19.18 -22.58
C GLY A 315 12.08 -20.15 -23.42
N ARG A 316 12.50 -21.28 -22.82
CA ARG A 316 13.05 -22.38 -23.61
C ARG A 316 11.93 -22.81 -24.54
N ILE A 317 12.10 -22.59 -25.83
CA ILE A 317 11.22 -23.12 -26.87
C ILE A 317 11.41 -24.64 -26.81
N ILE A 318 10.49 -25.35 -26.17
CA ILE A 318 10.55 -26.82 -26.00
C ILE A 318 10.08 -27.54 -27.29
N LEU A 319 9.42 -26.84 -28.20
CA LEU A 319 9.04 -27.41 -29.49
C LEU A 319 10.22 -27.26 -30.46
N LYS A 320 10.97 -28.35 -30.65
CA LYS A 320 11.64 -28.60 -31.94
C LYS A 320 10.58 -28.43 -33.02
N GLN A 321 10.84 -27.56 -34.01
CA GLN A 321 10.09 -27.56 -35.26
C GLN A 321 10.09 -29.00 -35.77
N ALA A 322 8.98 -29.70 -35.64
CA ALA A 322 8.76 -30.92 -36.39
C ALA A 322 8.79 -30.48 -37.85
N GLU A 323 9.83 -30.92 -38.54
CA GLU A 323 10.13 -30.58 -39.93
C GLU A 323 8.89 -30.79 -40.79
N LYS A 324 8.63 -29.79 -41.65
CA LYS A 324 7.83 -29.99 -42.85
C LYS A 324 8.49 -31.08 -43.68
N LEU A 325 7.83 -32.24 -43.80
CA LEU A 325 7.96 -33.16 -44.92
C LEU A 325 6.55 -33.50 -45.39
#